data_AF-A0A4V1UIF5-F1
#
_entry.id   AF-A0A4V1UIF5-F1
#
_cell.length_a   1.000
_cell.length_b   1.000
_cell.length_c   1.000
_cell.angle_alpha   90.00
_cell.angle_beta   90.00
_cell.angle_gamma   90.00
#
_symmetry.space_group_name_H-M   'P 1'
#
loop_
_entity.id
_entity.type
_entity.pdbx_description
1 polymer ?
#
loop_
_entity_poly.entity_id
_entity_poly.type
_entity_poly.pdbx_seq_one_letter_code
_entity_poly.pdbx_strand_id
1 'polypeptide(L)'
;MTSSLPLAAPRGLQRRLLLGLSAGLFAAATLPACARMPVSQGRWLQVEVQDRDSGATLPVYSADGQLYVAGRPGARYGVTIRNLRNERVLVVMSVDGVNVLTGQT
;
A
#
# COMPACT_ATOMS: atom_id res chain seq x y z
N MET A 1 -48.35 -49.97 -21.01
CA MET A 1 -48.80 -48.62 -20.61
C MET A 1 -50.15 -48.81 -19.93
N THR A 2 -50.40 -48.62 -18.64
CA THR A 2 -49.70 -47.99 -17.50
C THR A 2 -50.27 -48.65 -16.24
N SER A 3 -49.43 -49.16 -15.34
CA SER A 3 -49.85 -49.89 -14.13
C SER A 3 -49.93 -48.99 -12.88
N SER A 4 -51.07 -49.05 -12.19
CA SER A 4 -51.28 -49.09 -10.72
C SER A 4 -50.47 -48.21 -9.75
N LEU A 5 -51.22 -47.42 -8.95
CA LEU A 5 -50.91 -46.92 -7.59
C LEU A 5 -50.51 -48.05 -6.61
N PRO A 6 -49.71 -47.75 -5.56
CA PRO A 6 -50.25 -47.58 -4.19
C PRO A 6 -49.59 -46.40 -3.41
N LEU A 7 -50.28 -45.64 -2.55
CA LEU A 7 -50.66 -45.89 -1.14
C LEU A 7 -49.47 -46.07 -0.16
N ALA A 8 -49.18 -45.03 0.65
CA ALA A 8 -48.93 -45.13 2.11
C ALA A 8 -48.68 -43.74 2.75
N ALA A 9 -49.51 -43.42 3.74
CA ALA A 9 -49.39 -42.33 4.72
C ALA A 9 -48.34 -42.72 5.84
N PRO A 10 -48.03 -41.96 6.94
CA PRO A 10 -48.92 -41.04 7.66
C PRO A 10 -48.30 -39.79 8.36
N ARG A 11 -49.19 -38.83 8.59
CA ARG A 11 -49.50 -38.13 9.86
C ARG A 11 -48.45 -38.11 10.99
N GLY A 12 -48.14 -36.89 11.42
CA GLY A 12 -47.62 -36.56 12.74
C GLY A 12 -46.52 -35.51 12.58
N LEU A 13 -46.72 -34.24 12.89
CA LEU A 13 -46.81 -33.77 14.27
C LEU A 13 -47.23 -32.28 14.26
N GLN A 14 -48.44 -31.98 13.75
CA GLN A 14 -49.05 -30.65 13.76
C GLN A 14 -49.42 -30.11 15.17
N ARG A 15 -48.88 -30.65 16.27
CA ARG A 15 -49.45 -30.39 17.61
C ARG A 15 -48.42 -30.15 18.70
N ARG A 16 -47.41 -29.34 18.42
CA ARG A 16 -46.65 -28.59 19.43
C ARG A 16 -46.24 -27.25 18.81
N LEU A 17 -47.19 -26.43 18.38
CA LEU A 17 -47.76 -25.40 19.23
C LEU A 17 -46.68 -24.80 20.14
N LEU A 18 -46.04 -23.77 19.57
CA LEU A 18 -45.85 -22.47 20.21
C LEU A 18 -45.21 -22.52 21.60
N LEU A 19 -43.88 -22.35 21.66
CA LEU A 19 -43.23 -21.53 22.69
C LEU A 19 -41.76 -21.30 22.29
N GLY A 20 -41.34 -20.04 22.16
CA GLY A 20 -39.93 -19.67 21.94
C GLY A 20 -39.65 -18.75 20.74
N LEU A 21 -40.64 -17.97 20.30
CA LEU A 21 -40.48 -16.92 19.30
C LEU A 21 -39.98 -15.64 20.01
N SER A 22 -38.68 -15.56 20.32
CA SER A 22 -38.02 -14.30 20.71
C SER A 22 -36.56 -14.51 21.12
N ALA A 23 -35.63 -14.45 20.17
CA ALA A 23 -34.25 -14.04 20.47
C ALA A 23 -33.59 -13.46 19.21
N GLY A 24 -33.88 -12.18 18.99
CA GLY A 24 -32.92 -11.22 18.47
C GLY A 24 -32.32 -11.52 17.10
N LEU A 25 -33.07 -11.19 16.07
CA LEU A 25 -32.55 -10.78 14.77
C LEU A 25 -31.53 -9.63 14.97
N PHE A 26 -30.26 -9.96 15.20
CA PHE A 26 -29.15 -9.01 15.08
C PHE A 26 -28.88 -8.77 13.60
N ALA A 27 -29.79 -8.03 12.97
CA ALA A 27 -29.56 -7.40 11.69
C ALA A 27 -28.98 -5.99 11.93
N ALA A 28 -28.10 -5.59 11.01
CA ALA A 28 -27.66 -4.23 10.71
C ALA A 28 -26.27 -3.81 11.21
N ALA A 29 -25.43 -3.56 10.19
CA ALA A 29 -24.34 -2.59 10.13
C ALA A 29 -22.93 -3.04 10.54
N THR A 30 -22.42 -4.12 9.93
CA THR A 30 -21.00 -4.09 9.52
C THR A 30 -20.86 -3.09 8.38
N LEU A 31 -20.64 -1.81 8.73
CA LEU A 31 -20.16 -0.82 7.77
C LEU A 31 -18.91 -1.42 7.09
N PRO A 32 -18.78 -1.40 5.75
CA PRO A 32 -17.48 -1.57 5.16
C PRO A 32 -16.66 -0.39 5.67
N ALA A 33 -15.81 -0.63 6.67
CA ALA A 33 -14.74 0.30 6.99
C ALA A 33 -14.05 0.50 5.65
N CYS A 34 -14.21 1.69 5.05
CA CYS A 34 -13.43 2.09 3.91
C CYS A 34 -11.99 1.96 4.37
N ALA A 35 -11.37 0.81 4.07
CA ALA A 35 -9.93 0.66 4.12
C ALA A 35 -9.47 1.69 3.09
N ARG A 36 -9.18 2.90 3.57
CA ARG A 36 -8.39 3.89 2.86
C ARG A 36 -7.03 3.22 2.73
N MET A 37 -6.90 2.37 1.71
CA MET A 37 -5.63 1.97 1.18
C MET A 37 -4.89 3.29 0.99
N PRO A 38 -3.72 3.50 1.63
CA PRO A 38 -2.93 4.66 1.32
C PRO A 38 -2.75 4.62 -0.19
N VAL A 39 -3.32 5.61 -0.88
CA VAL A 39 -2.95 5.87 -2.26
C VAL A 39 -1.47 6.15 -2.16
N SER A 40 -0.66 5.17 -2.53
CA SER A 40 0.74 5.39 -2.81
C SER A 40 0.73 6.43 -3.90
N GLN A 41 0.95 7.69 -3.51
CA GLN A 41 1.10 8.77 -4.47
C GLN A 41 2.32 8.37 -5.28
N GLY A 42 2.07 7.83 -6.48
CA GLY A 42 3.11 7.15 -7.25
C GLY A 42 4.32 8.08 -7.37
N ARG A 43 5.52 7.50 -7.21
CA ARG A 43 6.77 8.28 -7.14
C ARG A 43 6.83 9.34 -8.26
N TRP A 44 7.00 10.59 -7.86
CA TRP A 44 7.15 11.74 -8.77
C TRP A 44 8.58 11.84 -9.31
N LEU A 45 9.55 11.56 -8.44
CA LEU A 45 10.96 11.62 -8.73
C LEU A 45 11.64 10.30 -8.40
N GLN A 46 12.69 10.00 -9.15
CA GLN A 46 13.74 9.09 -8.76
C GLN A 46 14.99 9.90 -8.41
N VAL A 47 15.56 9.63 -7.23
CA VAL A 47 16.81 10.22 -6.77
C VAL A 47 17.80 9.08 -6.56
N GLU A 48 18.98 9.23 -7.14
CA GLU A 48 20.09 8.29 -7.00
C GLU A 48 21.35 9.05 -6.61
N VAL A 49 22.16 8.44 -5.76
CA VAL A 49 23.49 8.94 -5.41
C VAL A 49 24.52 7.96 -5.94
N GLN A 50 25.44 8.44 -6.76
CA GLN A 50 26.54 7.65 -7.30
C GLN A 50 27.87 8.07 -6.71
N ASP A 51 28.70 7.10 -6.36
CA ASP A 51 30.12 7.29 -6.17
C ASP A 51 30.76 7.65 -7.53
N ARG A 52 31.39 8.82 -7.64
CA ARG A 52 31.93 9.33 -8.91
C ARG A 52 33.23 8.66 -9.32
N ASP A 53 33.92 7.99 -8.39
CA ASP A 53 35.18 7.31 -8.68
C ASP A 53 34.92 5.88 -9.17
N SER A 54 33.93 5.19 -8.58
CA SER A 54 33.57 3.81 -8.99
C SER A 54 32.38 3.73 -9.96
N GLY A 55 31.54 4.77 -10.05
CA GLY A 55 30.29 4.76 -10.80
C GLY A 55 29.14 3.99 -10.12
N ALA A 56 29.36 3.44 -8.92
CA ALA A 56 28.37 2.64 -8.22
C ALA A 56 27.23 3.51 -7.66
N THR A 57 25.98 3.10 -7.90
CA THR A 57 24.81 3.66 -7.19
C THR A 57 24.80 3.15 -5.75
N LEU A 58 24.74 4.07 -4.81
CA LEU A 58 24.81 3.76 -3.38
C LEU A 58 23.45 3.31 -2.83
N PRO A 59 23.44 2.38 -1.86
CA PRO A 59 22.21 1.96 -1.20
C PRO A 59 21.61 3.09 -0.37
N VAL A 60 20.28 3.14 -0.34
CA VAL A 60 19.50 4.09 0.45
C VAL A 60 18.98 3.40 1.70
N TYR A 61 19.18 4.04 2.84
CA TYR A 61 18.71 3.60 4.16
C TYR A 61 17.61 4.53 4.65
N SER A 62 16.59 3.97 5.31
CA SER A 62 15.50 4.76 5.91
C SER A 62 15.64 4.76 7.44
N ALA A 63 15.62 5.94 8.05
CA ALA A 63 15.59 6.11 9.50
C ALA A 63 14.88 7.43 9.86
N ASP A 64 14.08 7.45 10.92
CA ASP A 64 13.39 8.65 11.42
C ASP A 64 12.60 9.44 10.35
N GLY A 65 11.98 8.73 9.40
CA GLY A 65 11.24 9.34 8.30
C GLY A 65 12.09 10.02 7.23
N GLN A 66 13.42 9.86 7.30
CA GLN A 66 14.38 10.40 6.34
C GLN A 66 15.07 9.27 5.56
N LEU A 67 15.62 9.65 4.40
CA LEU A 67 16.42 8.78 3.54
C LEU A 67 17.89 9.19 3.63
N TYR A 68 18.76 8.22 3.85
CA TYR A 68 20.19 8.42 4.03
C TYR A 68 20.98 7.56 3.05
N VAL A 69 22.15 8.06 2.67
CA VAL A 69 23.14 7.31 1.91
C VAL A 69 24.44 7.35 2.70
N ALA A 70 25.10 6.20 2.84
CA ALA A 70 26.37 6.12 3.56
C ALA A 70 27.49 6.77 2.74
N GLY A 71 28.00 7.90 3.21
CA GLY A 71 29.13 8.61 2.63
C GLY A 71 30.48 8.16 3.20
N ARG A 72 31.56 8.52 2.51
CA ARG A 72 32.96 8.39 2.93
C ARG A 72 33.61 9.78 2.88
N PRO A 73 34.34 10.19 3.94
CA PRO A 73 35.05 11.47 3.92
C PRO A 73 35.98 11.60 2.71
N GLY A 74 35.94 12.76 2.05
CA GLY A 74 36.77 13.06 0.87
C GLY A 74 36.32 12.42 -0.45
N ALA A 75 35.32 11.54 -0.44
CA ALA A 75 34.78 10.96 -1.66
C ALA A 75 33.87 11.95 -2.40
N ARG A 76 33.78 11.77 -3.73
CA ARG A 76 32.96 12.61 -4.60
C ARG A 76 31.69 11.88 -5.00
N TYR A 77 30.55 12.58 -4.90
CA TYR A 77 29.24 12.01 -5.18
C TYR A 77 28.52 12.79 -6.27
N GLY A 78 27.80 12.07 -7.13
CA GLY A 78 26.85 12.64 -8.08
C GLY A 78 25.43 12.36 -7.61
N VAL A 79 24.56 13.36 -7.68
CA VAL A 79 23.13 13.20 -7.40
C VAL A 79 22.37 13.28 -8.73
N THR A 80 21.70 12.19 -9.10
CA THR A 80 20.88 12.13 -10.31
C THR A 80 19.42 12.21 -9.91
N ILE A 81 18.70 13.16 -10.49
CA ILE A 81 17.26 13.34 -10.25
C ILE A 81 16.53 13.18 -11.57
N ARG A 82 15.58 12.24 -11.60
CA ARG A 82 14.75 11.97 -12.76
C ARG A 82 13.29 12.26 -12.45
N ASN A 83 12.69 13.14 -13.24
CA ASN A 83 11.25 13.33 -13.24
C ASN A 83 10.57 12.13 -13.91
N LEU A 84 9.72 11.45 -13.16
CA LEU A 84 9.04 10.23 -13.62
C LEU A 84 7.69 10.53 -14.27
N ARG A 85 7.25 11.79 -14.27
CA ARG A 85 5.97 12.24 -14.80
C ARG A 85 6.17 13.34 -15.84
N ASN A 86 5.18 13.51 -16.72
CA ASN A 86 5.15 14.62 -17.67
C ASN A 86 4.56 15.90 -17.03
N GLU A 87 4.95 16.16 -15.78
CA GLU A 87 4.50 17.29 -14.98
C GLU A 87 5.70 18.12 -14.54
N ARG A 88 5.49 19.38 -14.19
CA ARG A 88 6.59 20.23 -13.71
C ARG A 88 6.88 19.91 -12.25
N VAL A 89 8.17 19.74 -11.92
CA VAL A 89 8.62 19.52 -10.55
C VAL A 89 9.67 20.57 -10.20
N LEU A 90 9.55 21.17 -9.02
CA LEU A 90 10.56 22.01 -8.42
C LEU A 90 11.39 21.17 -7.44
N VAL A 91 12.70 21.21 -7.57
CA VAL A 91 13.64 20.58 -6.64
C VAL A 91 14.50 21.66 -6.02
N VAL A 92 14.61 21.64 -4.70
CA VAL A 92 15.54 22.50 -3.95
C VAL A 92 16.59 21.59 -3.34
N MET A 93 17.85 21.80 -3.70
CA MET A 93 18.99 21.06 -3.16
C MET A 93 19.81 21.99 -2.27
N SER A 94 20.24 21.49 -1.13
CA SER A 94 21.13 22.18 -0.21
C SER A 94 22.33 21.28 0.06
N VAL A 95 23.53 21.86 -0.02
CA VAL A 95 24.78 21.21 0.36
C VAL A 95 25.58 22.18 1.20
N ASP A 96 26.22 21.67 2.25
CA ASP A 96 27.00 22.47 3.17
C ASP A 96 28.25 23.02 2.47
N GLY A 97 28.30 24.34 2.29
CA GLY A 97 29.50 25.06 1.83
C GLY A 97 29.98 24.81 0.40
N VAL A 98 29.22 24.10 -0.46
CA VAL A 98 29.64 23.83 -1.85
C VAL A 98 28.57 24.16 -2.87
N ASN A 99 28.99 24.52 -4.07
CA ASN A 99 28.10 24.66 -5.21
C ASN A 99 27.58 23.27 -5.63
N VAL A 100 26.26 23.07 -5.56
CA VAL A 100 25.63 21.78 -5.84
C VAL A 100 25.78 21.33 -7.31
N LEU A 101 25.94 22.28 -8.24
CA LEU A 101 26.05 21.99 -9.67
C LEU A 101 27.50 21.74 -10.08
N THR A 102 28.44 22.56 -9.60
CA THR A 102 29.85 22.50 -10.03
C THR A 102 30.75 21.74 -9.07
N GLY A 103 30.34 21.58 -7.80
CA GLY A 103 31.15 20.97 -6.75
C GLY A 103 32.28 21.85 -6.23
N GLN A 104 32.33 23.13 -6.60
CA GLN A 104 33.34 24.07 -6.10
C GLN A 104 33.03 24.50 -4.66
N THR A 105 34.09 24.68 -3.86
CA THR A 105 34.08 25.21 -2.48
C THR A 105 34.45 26.69 -2.49
#